data_AF-A0A8J6I238-F1
#
_entry.id   AF-A0A8J6I238-F1
#
_cell.length_a   1.000
_cell.length_b   1.000
_cell.length_c   1.000
_cell.angle_alpha   90.00
_cell.angle_beta   90.00
_cell.angle_gamma   90.00
#
_symmetry.space_group_name_H-M   'P 1'
#
loop_
_entity.id
_entity.type
_entity.pdbx_description
1 polymer ?
#
loop_
_entity_poly.entity_id
_entity_poly.type
_entity_poly.pdbx_seq_one_letter_code
_entity_poly.pdbx_strand_id
1 'polypeptide(L)'
;MKRFLNSWTGIIITFALLYALRGILPAAFLTEVVIFSIYAMGCSFLIGRLGLTSFGQPAFLAFGAYGAGVYLYYFGHNSFVAILVGILASLVLNMLVGSFMVRLNSSYFTLCNQAFCVVTFFIFQKALVKWTFGDNGLLLISRMKPTPFIDLTTPKGIYLFAFLVAVAVWLFYYYLMKKSVFGATCLCVKDNELKLRFLGYKTFNIKWLAFVIANTTAGLAGAIYTVYFCMVNANISNVNTASEAVAISMLGGAGTLFGPLVGSFLFIGLKDIASRFISHWEVLVGLLLIIVMLAGEKGIVGTLEGYFEKMKANSSSSTTALTKEGGL
;
A
#
# COMPACT_ATOMS: atom_id res chain seq x y z
N MET A 1 -9.03 -27.43 -8.98
CA MET A 1 -9.24 -27.75 -7.54
C MET A 1 -8.22 -26.97 -6.70
N LYS A 2 -8.52 -25.89 -5.97
CA LYS A 2 -9.80 -25.20 -5.71
C LYS A 2 -9.55 -23.68 -5.61
N ARG A 3 -9.64 -23.00 -6.76
CA ARG A 3 -9.84 -21.53 -6.97
C ARG A 3 -9.05 -20.59 -6.04
N PHE A 4 -7.92 -21.09 -5.54
CA PHE A 4 -6.83 -20.49 -4.77
C PHE A 4 -5.78 -21.55 -4.31
N LEU A 5 -6.02 -22.86 -4.43
CA LEU A 5 -5.86 -23.75 -3.25
C LEU A 5 -6.39 -23.09 -1.96
N ASN A 6 -7.60 -22.56 -2.03
CA ASN A 6 -8.37 -21.85 -0.99
C ASN A 6 -7.79 -20.53 -0.48
N SER A 7 -8.46 -19.36 -0.68
CA SER A 7 -8.26 -17.98 -0.11
C SER A 7 -7.10 -17.69 0.86
N TRP A 8 -6.85 -18.70 1.64
CA TRP A 8 -6.16 -18.89 2.86
C TRP A 8 -4.81 -19.61 2.70
N THR A 9 -4.55 -20.53 1.75
CA THR A 9 -3.23 -21.21 1.68
C THR A 9 -2.11 -20.35 1.09
N GLY A 10 -2.29 -19.66 -0.04
CA GLY A 10 -1.41 -18.58 -0.49
C GLY A 10 -1.26 -17.44 0.52
N ILE A 11 -2.29 -17.12 1.33
CA ILE A 11 -2.13 -16.23 2.52
C ILE A 11 -1.18 -16.90 3.50
N ILE A 12 -1.51 -18.10 3.96
CA ILE A 12 -0.77 -18.82 5.00
C ILE A 12 0.67 -19.03 4.54
N ILE A 13 0.93 -19.35 3.27
CA ILE A 13 2.27 -19.54 2.72
C ILE A 13 3.01 -18.20 2.64
N THR A 14 2.39 -17.13 2.13
CA THR A 14 3.07 -15.82 2.03
C THR A 14 3.36 -15.23 3.41
N PHE A 15 2.38 -15.30 4.32
CA PHE A 15 2.49 -14.79 5.68
C PHE A 15 3.33 -15.72 6.58
N ALA A 16 3.28 -17.04 6.42
CA ALA A 16 4.19 -17.97 7.10
C ALA A 16 5.61 -17.88 6.54
N LEU A 17 5.79 -17.59 5.25
CA LEU A 17 7.10 -17.33 4.66
C LEU A 17 7.67 -16.03 5.23
N LEU A 18 6.90 -14.95 5.30
CA LEU A 18 7.32 -13.70 5.97
C LEU A 18 7.64 -13.93 7.45
N TYR A 19 6.85 -14.74 8.15
CA TYR A 19 7.11 -15.09 9.55
C TYR A 19 8.36 -15.97 9.69
N ALA A 20 8.62 -16.90 8.77
CA ALA A 20 9.82 -17.74 8.75
C ALA A 20 11.08 -16.95 8.37
N LEU A 21 10.95 -15.99 7.43
CA LEU A 21 12.02 -15.07 7.03
C LEU A 21 12.52 -14.21 8.18
N ARG A 22 11.74 -14.04 9.26
CA ARG A 22 12.18 -13.41 10.51
C ARG A 22 13.39 -14.10 11.16
N GLY A 23 13.55 -15.41 10.94
CA GLY A 23 14.71 -16.14 11.47
C GLY A 23 16.03 -15.79 10.77
N ILE A 24 15.97 -15.23 9.57
CA ILE A 24 17.12 -15.03 8.68
C ILE A 24 17.41 -13.54 8.46
N LEU A 25 16.37 -12.69 8.43
CA LEU A 25 16.48 -11.26 8.12
C LEU A 25 16.37 -10.36 9.37
N PRO A 26 16.99 -9.17 9.34
CA PRO A 26 16.85 -8.18 10.40
C PRO A 26 15.38 -7.83 10.65
N ALA A 27 14.97 -7.79 11.92
CA ALA A 27 13.58 -7.48 12.29
C ALA A 27 13.13 -6.08 11.81
N ALA A 28 14.08 -5.14 11.73
CA ALA A 28 13.81 -3.79 11.24
C ALA A 28 13.38 -3.78 9.76
N PHE A 29 14.10 -4.51 8.92
CA PHE A 29 13.81 -4.64 7.49
C PHE A 29 12.41 -5.24 7.27
N LEU A 30 12.09 -6.32 7.98
CA LEU A 30 10.77 -6.96 7.84
C LEU A 30 9.62 -6.08 8.31
N THR A 31 9.83 -5.30 9.36
CA THR A 31 8.81 -4.37 9.85
C THR A 31 8.54 -3.27 8.83
N GLU A 32 9.61 -2.73 8.23
CA GLU A 32 9.51 -1.75 7.15
C GLU A 32 8.78 -2.33 5.93
N VAL A 33 9.13 -3.55 5.50
CA VAL A 33 8.44 -4.25 4.40
C VAL A 33 6.96 -4.38 4.66
N VAL A 34 6.56 -4.75 5.88
CA VAL A 34 5.14 -4.89 6.23
C VAL A 34 4.42 -3.55 6.20
N ILE A 35 5.01 -2.48 6.74
CA ILE A 35 4.41 -1.13 6.76
C ILE A 35 4.23 -0.60 5.33
N PHE A 36 5.27 -0.68 4.50
CA PHE A 36 5.21 -0.26 3.10
C PHE A 36 4.29 -1.14 2.25
N SER A 37 4.09 -2.41 2.63
CA SER A 37 3.08 -3.27 1.99
C SER A 37 1.67 -2.74 2.24
N ILE A 38 1.34 -2.35 3.48
CA ILE A 38 0.03 -1.77 3.80
C ILE A 38 -0.17 -0.47 3.01
N TYR A 39 0.87 0.37 2.96
CA TYR A 39 0.86 1.61 2.20
C TYR A 39 0.59 1.38 0.71
N ALA A 40 1.31 0.43 0.09
CA ALA A 40 1.16 0.11 -1.32
C ALA A 40 -0.13 -0.66 -1.65
N MET A 41 -0.79 -1.33 -0.69
CA MET A 41 -2.08 -1.99 -0.93
C MET A 41 -3.17 -1.00 -1.34
N GLY A 42 -3.25 0.16 -0.68
CA GLY A 42 -4.18 1.22 -1.05
C GLY A 42 -3.88 1.79 -2.43
N CYS A 43 -2.60 2.07 -2.71
CA CYS A 43 -2.16 2.58 -4.02
C CYS A 43 -2.44 1.58 -5.16
N SER A 44 -2.11 0.30 -4.96
CA SER A 44 -2.37 -0.77 -5.94
C SER A 44 -3.86 -0.99 -6.19
N PHE A 45 -4.72 -0.80 -5.18
CA PHE A 45 -6.18 -0.85 -5.37
C PHE A 45 -6.66 0.27 -6.32
N LEU A 46 -6.19 1.51 -6.15
CA LEU A 46 -6.56 2.63 -7.03
C LEU A 46 -6.08 2.44 -8.47
N ILE A 47 -4.82 2.06 -8.66
CA ILE A 47 -4.25 1.84 -10.00
C ILE A 47 -4.95 0.63 -10.66
N GLY A 48 -5.06 -0.46 -9.92
CA GLY A 48 -5.56 -1.73 -10.41
C GLY A 48 -7.03 -1.72 -10.77
N ARG A 49 -7.88 -1.26 -9.84
CA ARG A 49 -9.34 -1.34 -9.98
C ARG A 49 -9.97 -0.10 -10.58
N LEU A 50 -9.40 1.08 -10.36
CA LEU A 50 -9.97 2.34 -10.85
C LEU A 50 -9.23 2.96 -12.02
N GLY A 51 -7.99 2.54 -12.28
CA GLY A 51 -7.15 3.18 -13.30
C GLY A 51 -6.75 4.60 -12.92
N LEU A 52 -6.75 4.92 -11.62
CA LEU A 52 -6.32 6.21 -11.09
C LEU A 52 -4.92 6.07 -10.50
N THR A 53 -3.94 6.70 -11.14
CA THR A 53 -2.56 6.72 -10.63
C THR A 53 -2.40 7.82 -9.60
N SER A 54 -2.00 7.43 -8.38
CA SER A 54 -1.97 8.34 -7.26
C SER A 54 -0.52 8.67 -6.85
N PHE A 55 0.05 9.76 -7.36
CA PHE A 55 1.31 10.30 -6.84
C PHE A 55 1.16 11.13 -5.55
N GLY A 56 -0.06 11.29 -5.01
CA GLY A 56 -0.30 11.96 -3.74
C GLY A 56 -0.23 11.06 -2.50
N GLN A 57 0.12 9.78 -2.64
CA GLN A 57 0.13 8.82 -1.52
C GLN A 57 0.95 9.28 -0.30
N PRO A 58 2.12 9.94 -0.45
CA PRO A 58 2.88 10.40 0.73
C PRO A 58 2.16 11.47 1.53
N ALA A 59 1.29 12.26 0.89
CA ALA A 59 0.46 13.23 1.59
C ALA A 59 -0.49 12.52 2.58
N PHE A 60 -1.17 11.48 2.10
CA PHE A 60 -2.14 10.73 2.90
C PHE A 60 -1.46 9.90 4.00
N LEU A 61 -0.29 9.34 3.70
CA LEU A 61 0.61 8.73 4.68
C LEU A 61 0.98 9.75 5.77
N ALA A 62 1.39 10.95 5.39
CA ALA A 62 1.79 12.01 6.30
C ALA A 62 0.66 12.46 7.24
N PHE A 63 -0.58 12.59 6.75
CA PHE A 63 -1.71 12.94 7.62
C PHE A 63 -1.97 11.88 8.70
N GLY A 64 -1.85 10.59 8.36
CA GLY A 64 -1.94 9.53 9.36
C GLY A 64 -0.77 9.54 10.34
N ALA A 65 0.44 9.78 9.84
CA ALA A 65 1.66 9.89 10.63
C ALA A 65 1.62 11.06 11.62
N TYR A 66 1.31 12.26 11.14
CA TYR A 66 1.17 13.45 11.98
C TYR A 66 -0.03 13.36 12.92
N GLY A 67 -1.14 12.74 12.52
CA GLY A 67 -2.26 12.49 13.43
C GLY A 67 -1.85 11.65 14.64
N ALA A 68 -1.11 10.56 14.42
CA ALA A 68 -0.56 9.74 15.49
C ALA A 68 0.52 10.46 16.30
N GLY A 69 1.43 11.17 15.61
CA GLY A 69 2.54 11.91 16.23
C GLY A 69 2.08 13.05 17.14
N VAL A 70 1.12 13.86 16.69
CA VAL A 70 0.53 14.95 17.48
C VAL A 70 -0.16 14.40 18.73
N TYR A 71 -0.91 13.30 18.61
CA TYR A 71 -1.53 12.68 19.78
C TYR A 71 -0.49 12.24 20.82
N LEU A 72 0.56 11.53 20.38
CA LEU A 72 1.61 11.01 21.26
C LEU A 72 2.47 12.12 21.88
N TYR A 73 2.63 13.23 21.18
CA TYR A 73 3.44 14.34 21.66
C TYR A 73 2.71 15.22 22.67
N TYR A 74 1.44 15.57 22.41
CA TYR A 74 0.70 16.55 23.21
C TYR A 74 -0.27 15.96 24.21
N PHE A 75 -0.94 14.85 23.88
CA PHE A 75 -2.14 14.41 24.63
C PHE A 75 -1.94 13.11 25.40
N GLY A 76 -1.34 12.09 24.78
CA GLY A 76 -1.42 10.73 25.28
C GLY A 76 -0.13 9.93 25.12
N HIS A 77 -0.09 8.79 25.80
CA HIS A 77 1.08 7.89 25.82
C HIS A 77 0.76 6.51 25.24
N ASN A 78 -0.49 6.29 24.82
CA ASN A 78 -0.99 4.99 24.35
C ASN A 78 -0.90 4.91 22.81
N SER A 79 -0.04 4.03 22.32
CA SER A 79 0.23 3.88 20.89
C SER A 79 -0.96 3.37 20.08
N PHE A 80 -1.89 2.60 20.66
CA PHE A 80 -3.10 2.16 19.94
C PHE A 80 -4.06 3.33 19.68
N VAL A 81 -4.22 4.20 20.67
CA VAL A 81 -5.03 5.41 20.51
C VAL A 81 -4.39 6.34 19.50
N ALA A 82 -3.05 6.44 19.49
CA ALA A 82 -2.33 7.20 18.47
C ALA A 82 -2.64 6.71 17.05
N ILE A 83 -2.60 5.40 16.84
CA ILE A 83 -2.92 4.79 15.54
C ILE A 83 -4.37 5.08 15.15
N LEU A 84 -5.31 4.96 16.09
CA LEU A 84 -6.72 5.25 15.86
C LEU A 84 -6.95 6.73 15.51
N VAL A 85 -6.30 7.65 16.21
CA VAL A 85 -6.36 9.09 15.91
C VAL A 85 -5.76 9.38 14.54
N GLY A 86 -4.64 8.75 14.17
CA GLY A 86 -4.04 8.85 12.84
C GLY A 86 -4.98 8.37 11.73
N ILE A 87 -5.65 7.22 11.93
CA ILE A 87 -6.66 6.70 10.99
C ILE A 87 -7.81 7.71 10.85
N LEU A 88 -8.37 8.19 11.95
CA LEU A 88 -9.50 9.14 11.92
C LEU A 88 -9.12 10.47 11.26
N ALA A 89 -7.94 11.01 11.56
CA ALA A 89 -7.43 12.22 10.93
C ALA A 89 -7.29 12.05 9.41
N SER A 90 -6.70 10.93 8.97
CA SER A 90 -6.60 10.62 7.54
C SER A 90 -7.97 10.41 6.89
N LEU A 91 -8.90 9.71 7.56
CA LEU A 91 -10.25 9.44 7.04
C LEU A 91 -11.01 10.74 6.77
N VAL A 92 -11.05 11.65 7.75
CA VAL A 92 -11.73 12.95 7.64
C VAL A 92 -11.14 13.75 6.47
N LEU A 93 -9.81 13.80 6.38
CA LEU A 93 -9.15 14.50 5.30
C LEU A 93 -9.44 13.86 3.93
N ASN A 94 -9.39 12.54 3.85
CA ASN A 94 -9.62 11.82 2.59
C ASN A 94 -11.07 11.97 2.11
N MET A 95 -12.04 12.05 3.03
CA MET A 95 -13.43 12.35 2.70
C MET A 95 -13.56 13.74 2.06
N LEU A 96 -12.87 14.74 2.63
CA LEU A 96 -12.88 16.12 2.14
C LEU A 96 -12.13 16.25 0.80
N VAL A 97 -10.88 15.83 0.75
CA VAL A 97 -10.02 15.92 -0.45
C VAL A 97 -10.57 15.06 -1.58
N GLY A 98 -11.06 13.86 -1.27
CA GLY A 98 -11.64 12.96 -2.24
C GLY A 98 -12.84 13.57 -2.98
N SER A 99 -13.64 14.40 -2.30
CA SER A 99 -14.82 15.04 -2.91
C SER A 99 -14.45 15.96 -4.07
N PHE A 100 -13.24 16.55 -4.01
CA PHE A 100 -12.68 17.38 -5.07
C PHE A 100 -11.92 16.55 -6.09
N MET A 101 -10.99 15.71 -5.63
CA MET A 101 -10.04 14.99 -6.50
C MET A 101 -10.72 14.06 -7.50
N VAL A 102 -11.78 13.38 -7.08
CA VAL A 102 -12.45 12.34 -7.90
C VAL A 102 -13.25 12.90 -9.09
N ARG A 103 -13.49 14.22 -9.12
CA ARG A 103 -14.20 14.88 -10.22
C ARG A 103 -13.32 15.02 -11.47
N LEU A 104 -12.01 14.87 -11.33
CA LEU A 104 -11.06 15.03 -12.42
C LEU A 104 -10.92 13.75 -13.25
N ASN A 105 -10.56 13.91 -14.53
CA ASN A 105 -10.18 12.77 -15.37
C ASN A 105 -8.84 12.18 -14.90
N SER A 106 -8.55 10.92 -15.26
CA SER A 106 -7.40 10.17 -14.73
C SER A 106 -6.04 10.91 -14.83
N SER A 107 -5.74 11.56 -15.95
CA SER A 107 -4.50 12.33 -16.11
C SER A 107 -4.44 13.57 -15.22
N TYR A 108 -5.53 14.34 -15.16
CA TYR A 108 -5.60 15.54 -14.31
C TYR A 108 -5.62 15.19 -12.83
N PHE A 109 -6.27 14.07 -12.47
CA PHE A 109 -6.23 13.51 -11.12
C PHE A 109 -4.80 13.27 -10.67
N THR A 110 -4.01 12.60 -11.53
CA THR A 110 -2.61 12.27 -11.24
C THR A 110 -1.78 13.53 -10.95
N LEU A 111 -1.90 14.57 -11.79
CA LEU A 111 -1.20 15.85 -11.62
C LEU A 111 -1.65 16.62 -10.38
N CYS A 112 -2.97 16.76 -10.17
CA CYS A 112 -3.51 17.48 -9.02
C CYS A 112 -3.16 16.80 -7.70
N ASN A 113 -3.14 15.47 -7.69
CA ASN A 113 -2.80 14.68 -6.52
C ASN A 113 -1.30 14.76 -6.19
N GLN A 114 -0.42 14.85 -7.19
CA GLN A 114 0.99 15.17 -6.97
C GLN A 114 1.17 16.58 -6.40
N ALA A 115 0.46 17.57 -6.95
CA ALA A 115 0.47 18.94 -6.42
C ALA A 115 -0.02 18.97 -4.96
N PHE A 116 -1.05 18.19 -4.62
CA PHE A 116 -1.53 18.04 -3.24
C PHE A 116 -0.44 17.51 -2.30
N CYS A 117 0.42 16.60 -2.77
CA CYS A 117 1.59 16.14 -2.02
C CYS A 117 2.56 17.27 -1.70
N VAL A 118 2.92 18.07 -2.71
CA VAL A 118 3.82 19.24 -2.54
C VAL A 118 3.24 20.25 -1.56
N VAL A 119 1.94 20.54 -1.70
CA VAL A 119 1.24 21.48 -0.80
C VAL A 119 1.25 20.94 0.64
N THR A 120 0.96 19.65 0.82
CA THR A 120 0.99 19.00 2.14
C THR A 120 2.36 19.06 2.78
N PHE A 121 3.43 18.86 1.99
CA PHE A 121 4.80 19.02 2.45
C PHE A 121 5.06 20.42 3.01
N PHE A 122 4.73 21.48 2.26
CA PHE A 122 4.91 22.85 2.73
C PHE A 122 3.99 23.23 3.89
N ILE A 123 2.80 22.66 3.97
CA ILE A 123 1.88 22.84 5.10
C ILE A 123 2.55 22.33 6.38
N PHE A 124 3.08 21.10 6.38
CA PHE A 124 3.75 20.55 7.56
C PHE A 124 5.11 21.18 7.84
N GLN A 125 5.84 21.58 6.80
CA GLN A 125 7.17 22.17 6.94
C GLN A 125 7.14 23.64 7.38
N LYS A 126 6.15 24.43 6.95
CA LYS A 126 6.10 25.89 7.19
C LYS A 126 4.85 26.35 7.92
N ALA A 127 3.67 25.98 7.44
CA ALA A 127 2.41 26.53 7.99
C ALA A 127 2.11 26.00 9.41
N LEU A 128 2.38 24.71 9.65
CA LEU A 128 2.10 24.04 10.93
C LEU A 128 3.35 23.86 11.80
N VAL A 129 4.45 24.58 11.54
CA VAL A 129 5.72 24.45 12.30
C VAL A 129 5.52 24.51 13.81
N LYS A 130 4.59 25.35 14.29
CA LYS A 130 4.28 25.47 15.72
C LYS A 130 3.82 24.14 16.34
N TRP A 131 3.19 23.28 15.55
CA TRP A 131 2.65 21.99 15.99
C TRP A 131 3.52 20.80 15.57
N THR A 132 4.12 20.85 14.37
CA THR A 132 4.89 19.75 13.77
C THR A 132 6.39 19.86 13.95
N PHE A 133 6.91 21.02 14.38
CA PHE A 133 8.33 21.35 14.39
C PHE A 133 9.03 21.26 13.02
N GLY A 134 8.27 21.23 11.93
CA GLY A 134 8.77 21.28 10.55
C GLY A 134 9.78 20.16 10.24
N ASP A 135 11.00 20.57 9.88
CA ASP A 135 12.09 19.65 9.53
C ASP A 135 12.68 18.91 10.73
N ASN A 136 12.64 19.51 11.93
CA ASN A 136 13.11 18.86 13.16
C ASN A 136 12.21 17.68 13.54
N GLY A 137 10.92 17.75 13.15
CA GLY A 137 9.94 16.73 13.42
C GLY A 137 9.60 16.54 14.91
N LEU A 138 8.68 15.62 15.16
CA LEU A 138 8.23 15.23 16.49
C LEU A 138 8.96 13.95 16.91
N LEU A 139 9.86 14.04 17.90
CA LEU A 139 10.52 12.87 18.52
C LEU A 139 9.66 12.29 19.65
N LEU A 140 9.40 10.97 19.57
CA LEU A 140 8.37 10.28 20.37
C LEU A 140 8.95 9.22 21.32
N ILE A 141 10.28 9.02 21.30
CA ILE A 141 11.01 7.93 21.96
C ILE A 141 10.69 7.83 23.47
N SER A 142 10.52 8.96 24.15
CA SER A 142 10.30 9.01 25.61
C SER A 142 8.82 9.05 26.04
N ARG A 143 7.87 8.99 25.10
CA ARG A 143 6.44 9.22 25.36
C ARG A 143 5.57 7.98 25.24
N MET A 144 6.07 6.90 24.67
CA MET A 144 5.30 5.67 24.54
C MET A 144 5.41 4.82 25.81
N LYS A 145 4.26 4.44 26.37
CA LYS A 145 4.20 3.50 27.50
C LYS A 145 3.94 2.07 26.99
N PRO A 146 4.56 1.06 27.62
CA PRO A 146 4.26 -0.33 27.30
C PRO A 146 2.78 -0.62 27.58
N THR A 147 2.14 -1.28 26.62
CA THR A 147 0.71 -1.59 26.66
C THR A 147 0.43 -3.05 27.09
N PRO A 148 -0.71 -3.34 27.74
CA PRO A 148 -0.93 -4.64 28.40
C PRO A 148 -1.06 -5.86 27.46
N PHE A 149 -1.52 -5.66 26.22
CA PHE A 149 -1.79 -6.76 25.28
C PHE A 149 -0.61 -7.06 24.36
N ILE A 150 -0.10 -6.02 23.69
CA ILE A 150 1.09 -6.07 22.84
C ILE A 150 1.89 -4.82 23.16
N ASP A 151 3.15 -5.02 23.53
CA ASP A 151 4.07 -3.92 23.76
C ASP A 151 4.64 -3.41 22.43
N LEU A 152 4.16 -2.26 21.99
CA LEU A 152 4.57 -1.59 20.76
C LEU A 152 5.93 -0.88 20.89
N THR A 153 6.48 -0.78 22.11
CA THR A 153 7.83 -0.22 22.32
C THR A 153 8.93 -1.23 21.99
N THR A 154 8.61 -2.51 22.02
CA THR A 154 9.54 -3.59 21.69
C THR A 154 9.52 -3.87 20.17
N PRO A 155 10.68 -4.03 19.49
CA PRO A 155 10.76 -4.33 18.05
C PRO A 155 9.95 -5.57 17.64
N LYS A 156 9.86 -6.56 18.52
CA LYS A 156 9.07 -7.78 18.28
C LYS A 156 7.56 -7.52 18.30
N GLY A 157 7.09 -6.66 19.19
CA GLY A 157 5.67 -6.38 19.37
C GLY A 157 5.10 -5.50 18.26
N ILE A 158 5.86 -4.49 17.83
CA ILE A 158 5.46 -3.66 16.69
C ILE A 158 5.44 -4.42 15.37
N TYR A 159 6.41 -5.32 15.14
CA TYR A 159 6.37 -6.22 13.99
C TYR A 159 5.12 -7.10 14.01
N LEU A 160 4.82 -7.76 15.15
CA LEU A 160 3.66 -8.63 15.27
C LEU A 160 2.37 -7.85 15.02
N PHE A 161 2.25 -6.65 15.60
CA PHE A 161 1.09 -5.79 15.39
C PHE A 161 0.95 -5.36 13.93
N ALA A 162 2.01 -4.82 13.32
CA ALA A 162 2.00 -4.40 11.92
C ALA A 162 1.66 -5.57 10.99
N PHE A 163 2.17 -6.77 11.28
CA PHE A 163 1.88 -7.99 10.55
C PHE A 163 0.39 -8.37 10.64
N LEU A 164 -0.18 -8.37 11.85
CA LEU A 164 -1.61 -8.63 12.04
C LEU A 164 -2.48 -7.60 11.31
N VAL A 165 -2.10 -6.33 11.34
CA VAL A 165 -2.78 -5.27 10.58
C VAL A 165 -2.65 -5.51 9.08
N ALA A 166 -1.47 -5.89 8.58
CA ALA A 166 -1.29 -6.19 7.16
C ALA A 166 -2.15 -7.38 6.71
N VAL A 167 -2.27 -8.43 7.52
CA VAL A 167 -3.20 -9.55 7.26
C VAL A 167 -4.64 -9.04 7.22
N ALA A 168 -5.06 -8.20 8.17
CA ALA A 168 -6.42 -7.67 8.23
C ALA A 168 -6.74 -6.79 7.03
N VAL A 169 -5.83 -5.89 6.63
CA VAL A 169 -5.98 -5.01 5.45
C VAL A 169 -6.04 -5.84 4.17
N TRP A 170 -5.18 -6.86 4.06
CA TRP A 170 -5.20 -7.79 2.93
C TRP A 170 -6.53 -8.53 2.84
N LEU A 171 -7.05 -9.06 3.97
CA LEU A 171 -8.34 -9.77 4.03
C LEU A 171 -9.50 -8.84 3.66
N PHE A 172 -9.44 -7.60 4.10
CA PHE A 172 -10.39 -6.56 3.75
C PHE A 172 -10.41 -6.31 2.24
N TYR A 173 -9.24 -6.07 1.61
CA TYR A 173 -9.16 -5.90 0.16
C TYR A 173 -9.53 -7.16 -0.61
N TYR A 174 -9.20 -8.36 -0.09
CA TYR A 174 -9.63 -9.62 -0.69
C TYR A 174 -11.16 -9.69 -0.82
N TYR A 175 -11.85 -9.40 0.28
CA TYR A 175 -13.30 -9.38 0.32
C TYR A 175 -13.88 -8.32 -0.63
N LEU A 176 -13.32 -7.10 -0.56
CA LEU A 176 -13.76 -5.98 -1.38
C LEU A 176 -13.59 -6.25 -2.88
N MET A 177 -12.50 -6.89 -3.27
CA MET A 177 -12.14 -7.15 -4.66
C MET A 177 -12.84 -8.37 -5.28
N LYS A 178 -13.04 -9.46 -4.51
CA LYS A 178 -13.56 -10.73 -5.05
C LYS A 178 -15.01 -11.03 -4.71
N LYS A 179 -15.51 -10.55 -3.57
CA LYS A 179 -16.87 -10.86 -3.10
C LYS A 179 -17.83 -9.69 -3.19
N SER A 180 -17.34 -8.47 -3.08
CA SER A 180 -18.19 -7.28 -3.08
C SER A 180 -18.52 -6.80 -4.50
N VAL A 181 -19.78 -6.40 -4.70
CA VAL A 181 -20.25 -5.69 -5.90
C VAL A 181 -19.45 -4.40 -6.11
N PHE A 182 -19.00 -3.76 -5.03
CA PHE A 182 -18.21 -2.54 -5.08
C PHE A 182 -16.92 -2.72 -5.90
N GLY A 183 -16.17 -3.80 -5.66
CA GLY A 183 -14.94 -4.09 -6.38
C GLY A 183 -15.16 -4.36 -7.87
N ALA A 184 -16.31 -4.93 -8.24
CA ALA A 184 -16.70 -5.11 -9.63
C ALA A 184 -17.08 -3.78 -10.29
N THR A 185 -17.86 -2.94 -9.58
CA THR A 185 -18.22 -1.61 -10.09
C THR A 185 -17.01 -0.70 -10.28
N CYS A 186 -16.01 -0.78 -9.40
CA CYS A 186 -14.74 -0.06 -9.59
C CYS A 186 -14.05 -0.47 -10.90
N LEU A 187 -13.97 -1.78 -11.17
CA LEU A 187 -13.40 -2.27 -12.42
C LEU A 187 -14.17 -1.78 -13.65
N CYS A 188 -15.50 -1.75 -13.57
CA CYS A 188 -16.32 -1.18 -14.65
C CYS A 188 -16.08 0.32 -14.85
N VAL A 189 -15.80 1.08 -13.78
CA VAL A 189 -15.42 2.50 -13.90
C VAL A 189 -14.12 2.63 -14.70
N LYS A 190 -13.13 1.77 -14.44
CA LYS A 190 -11.85 1.75 -15.15
C LYS A 190 -12.04 1.44 -16.64
N ASP A 191 -12.90 0.48 -16.98
CA ASP A 191 -13.13 0.06 -18.36
C ASP A 191 -13.88 1.13 -19.17
N ASN A 192 -15.02 1.60 -18.68
CA ASN A 192 -15.79 2.65 -19.35
C ASN A 192 -16.77 3.36 -18.40
N GLU A 193 -16.35 4.54 -17.92
CA GLU A 193 -17.15 5.35 -17.01
C GLU A 193 -18.52 5.75 -17.60
N LEU A 194 -18.58 6.06 -18.90
CA LEU A 194 -19.82 6.48 -19.56
C LEU A 194 -20.85 5.34 -19.59
N LYS A 195 -20.43 4.12 -19.96
CA LYS A 195 -21.32 2.94 -19.97
C LYS A 195 -21.89 2.65 -18.59
N LEU A 196 -21.07 2.75 -17.54
CA LEU A 196 -21.54 2.52 -16.18
C LEU A 196 -22.57 3.58 -15.74
N ARG A 197 -22.39 4.83 -16.19
CA ARG A 197 -23.34 5.92 -15.93
C ARG A 197 -24.69 5.71 -16.64
N PHE A 198 -24.69 5.16 -17.85
CA PHE A 198 -25.94 4.79 -18.56
C PHE A 198 -26.72 3.68 -17.86
N LEU A 199 -26.04 2.80 -17.12
CA LEU A 199 -26.67 1.78 -16.27
C LEU A 199 -27.27 2.35 -14.97
N GLY A 200 -27.22 3.67 -14.76
CA GLY A 200 -27.79 4.34 -13.59
C GLY A 200 -26.87 4.45 -12.37
N TYR A 201 -25.63 3.96 -12.46
CA TYR A 201 -24.66 4.08 -11.38
C TYR A 201 -24.07 5.49 -11.27
N LYS A 202 -23.98 6.00 -10.05
CA LYS A 202 -23.29 7.27 -9.75
C LYS A 202 -21.78 7.04 -9.66
N THR A 203 -21.08 7.24 -10.77
CA THR A 203 -19.62 7.02 -10.89
C THR A 203 -18.81 7.82 -9.87
N PHE A 204 -19.26 9.04 -9.55
CA PHE A 204 -18.65 9.89 -8.51
C PHE A 204 -18.58 9.18 -7.15
N ASN A 205 -19.68 8.60 -6.67
CA ASN A 205 -19.72 7.95 -5.34
C ASN A 205 -18.81 6.73 -5.28
N ILE A 206 -18.73 5.96 -6.38
CA ILE A 206 -17.88 4.77 -6.46
C ILE A 206 -16.41 5.17 -6.37
N LYS A 207 -16.00 6.14 -7.19
CA LYS A 207 -14.64 6.67 -7.19
C LYS A 207 -14.29 7.33 -5.84
N TRP A 208 -15.22 8.07 -5.24
CA TRP A 208 -15.03 8.76 -3.95
C TRP A 208 -14.81 7.76 -2.82
N LEU A 209 -15.68 6.77 -2.67
CA LEU A 209 -15.54 5.74 -1.64
C LEU A 209 -14.20 4.99 -1.79
N ALA A 210 -13.83 4.64 -3.01
CA ALA A 210 -12.58 3.93 -3.27
C ALA A 210 -11.34 4.78 -2.96
N PHE A 211 -11.37 6.07 -3.30
CA PHE A 211 -10.33 7.03 -2.92
C PHE A 211 -10.20 7.13 -1.40
N VAL A 212 -11.32 7.25 -0.69
CA VAL A 212 -11.31 7.32 0.78
C VAL A 212 -10.73 6.05 1.39
N ILE A 213 -11.17 4.87 0.95
CA ILE A 213 -10.66 3.59 1.46
C ILE A 213 -9.16 3.46 1.22
N ALA A 214 -8.71 3.68 -0.01
CA ALA A 214 -7.31 3.55 -0.40
C ALA A 214 -6.38 4.48 0.38
N ASN A 215 -6.72 5.77 0.43
CA ASN A 215 -5.88 6.76 1.10
C ASN A 215 -5.96 6.66 2.63
N THR A 216 -7.05 6.12 3.18
CA THR A 216 -7.12 5.84 4.63
C THR A 216 -6.24 4.65 4.99
N THR A 217 -6.09 3.65 4.09
CA THR A 217 -5.10 2.59 4.29
C THR A 217 -3.66 3.10 4.21
N ALA A 218 -3.38 4.12 3.40
CA ALA A 218 -2.10 4.82 3.44
C ALA A 218 -1.89 5.59 4.75
N GLY A 219 -2.91 6.29 5.25
CA GLY A 219 -2.88 6.95 6.56
C GLY A 219 -2.66 5.97 7.72
N LEU A 220 -3.30 4.80 7.69
CA LEU A 220 -3.04 3.70 8.64
C LEU A 220 -1.57 3.28 8.63
N ALA A 221 -0.97 3.10 7.45
CA ALA A 221 0.45 2.78 7.34
C ALA A 221 1.34 3.90 7.91
N GLY A 222 0.99 5.16 7.68
CA GLY A 222 1.72 6.32 8.23
C GLY A 222 1.64 6.42 9.76
N ALA A 223 0.48 6.08 10.33
CA ALA A 223 0.30 6.03 11.78
C ALA A 223 1.19 4.95 12.41
N ILE A 224 1.25 3.75 11.81
CA ILE A 224 2.13 2.66 12.25
C ILE A 224 3.60 3.03 12.04
N TYR A 225 3.94 3.66 10.92
CA TYR A 225 5.28 4.16 10.61
C TYR A 225 5.80 5.09 11.71
N THR A 226 4.96 6.00 12.19
CA THR A 226 5.33 6.97 13.24
C THR A 226 5.59 6.30 14.58
N VAL A 227 4.80 5.28 14.93
CA VAL A 227 5.03 4.47 16.14
C VAL A 227 6.31 3.65 16.01
N TYR A 228 6.63 3.16 14.81
CA TYR A 228 7.82 2.34 14.55
C TYR A 228 9.12 3.12 14.56
N PHE A 229 9.18 4.25 13.84
CA PHE A 229 10.39 5.09 13.81
C PHE A 229 10.53 5.99 15.04
N CYS A 230 9.51 6.04 15.91
CA CYS A 230 9.46 6.94 17.07
C CYS A 230 9.71 8.41 16.69
N MET A 231 9.50 8.78 15.42
CA MET A 231 9.69 10.13 14.92
C MET A 231 8.84 10.36 13.67
N VAL A 232 8.36 11.59 13.49
CA VAL A 232 7.73 12.04 12.24
C VAL A 232 8.25 13.44 11.87
N ASN A 233 8.66 13.61 10.61
CA ASN A 233 9.13 14.89 10.06
C ASN A 233 8.45 15.20 8.72
N ALA A 234 8.63 16.42 8.19
CA ALA A 234 7.96 16.83 6.95
C ALA A 234 8.39 16.00 5.73
N ASN A 235 9.60 15.44 5.74
CA ASN A 235 10.15 14.64 4.64
C ASN A 235 9.32 13.38 4.31
N ILE A 236 8.50 12.88 5.23
CA ILE A 236 7.58 11.77 4.96
C ILE A 236 6.56 12.09 3.84
N SER A 237 6.28 13.38 3.60
CA SER A 237 5.39 13.87 2.54
C SER A 237 6.13 14.37 1.29
N ASN A 238 7.43 14.11 1.19
CA ASN A 238 8.23 14.57 0.06
C ASN A 238 7.77 13.89 -1.24
N VAL A 239 7.86 14.62 -2.35
CA VAL A 239 7.55 14.13 -3.69
C VAL A 239 8.42 12.94 -4.09
N ASN A 240 9.67 12.85 -3.61
CA ASN A 240 10.53 11.70 -3.89
C ASN A 240 9.93 10.40 -3.33
N THR A 241 9.26 10.47 -2.18
CA THR A 241 8.54 9.32 -1.58
C THR A 241 7.31 8.92 -2.40
N ALA A 242 6.77 9.81 -3.25
CA ALA A 242 5.61 9.50 -4.08
C ALA A 242 5.91 8.43 -5.12
N SER A 243 7.10 8.46 -5.69
CA SER A 243 7.54 7.43 -6.63
C SER A 243 7.65 6.06 -5.98
N GLU A 244 7.96 5.96 -4.69
CA GLU A 244 8.10 4.67 -4.00
C GLU A 244 6.77 3.89 -3.97
N ALA A 245 5.66 4.55 -3.64
CA ALA A 245 4.34 3.91 -3.56
C ALA A 245 3.91 3.31 -4.90
N VAL A 246 4.14 4.07 -5.97
CA VAL A 246 3.82 3.67 -7.33
C VAL A 246 4.78 2.57 -7.79
N ALA A 247 6.08 2.71 -7.53
CA ALA A 247 7.09 1.70 -7.84
C ALA A 247 6.77 0.34 -7.22
N ILE A 248 6.52 0.32 -5.91
CA ILE A 248 6.16 -0.89 -5.18
C ILE A 248 4.91 -1.54 -5.78
N SER A 249 3.88 -0.74 -6.08
CA SER A 249 2.62 -1.23 -6.63
C SER A 249 2.80 -1.80 -8.04
N MET A 250 3.61 -1.16 -8.88
CA MET A 250 3.86 -1.59 -10.27
C MET A 250 4.79 -2.81 -10.34
N LEU A 251 5.87 -2.82 -9.55
CA LEU A 251 6.78 -3.98 -9.39
C LEU A 251 6.02 -5.23 -8.98
N GLY A 252 5.19 -5.09 -7.95
CA GLY A 252 4.34 -6.17 -7.47
C GLY A 252 3.30 -6.63 -8.48
N GLY A 253 2.83 -5.73 -9.35
CA GLY A 253 1.71 -5.96 -10.27
C GLY A 253 0.48 -5.18 -9.81
N ALA A 254 0.11 -4.15 -10.57
CA ALA A 254 -0.98 -3.26 -10.23
C ALA A 254 -2.34 -3.99 -10.23
N GLY A 255 -3.09 -3.90 -9.12
CA GLY A 255 -4.38 -4.58 -8.98
C GLY A 255 -4.32 -6.05 -8.61
N THR A 256 -3.11 -6.60 -8.43
CA THR A 256 -2.93 -7.91 -7.79
C THR A 256 -2.97 -7.75 -6.28
N LEU A 257 -3.55 -8.73 -5.59
CA LEU A 257 -3.72 -8.66 -4.14
C LEU A 257 -2.42 -8.97 -3.37
N PHE A 258 -1.54 -9.77 -3.97
CA PHE A 258 -0.22 -10.11 -3.42
C PHE A 258 0.90 -9.18 -3.91
N GLY A 259 0.67 -8.41 -4.97
CA GLY A 259 1.65 -7.50 -5.55
C GLY A 259 2.29 -6.56 -4.54
N PRO A 260 1.53 -5.80 -3.73
CA PRO A 260 2.11 -4.87 -2.75
C PRO A 260 3.11 -5.50 -1.78
N LEU A 261 2.90 -6.76 -1.39
CA LEU A 261 3.75 -7.46 -0.45
C LEU A 261 5.08 -7.89 -1.11
N VAL A 262 5.00 -8.50 -2.30
CA VAL A 262 6.18 -8.89 -3.08
C VAL A 262 6.96 -7.65 -3.54
N GLY A 263 6.24 -6.62 -4.00
CA GLY A 263 6.80 -5.35 -4.43
C GLY A 263 7.54 -4.65 -3.29
N SER A 264 6.98 -4.63 -2.07
CA SER A 264 7.63 -3.97 -0.92
C SER A 264 8.90 -4.71 -0.52
N PHE A 265 8.86 -6.05 -0.50
CA PHE A 265 10.02 -6.88 -0.18
C PHE A 265 11.16 -6.64 -1.18
N LEU A 266 10.87 -6.65 -2.48
CA LEU A 266 11.86 -6.41 -3.52
C LEU A 266 12.37 -4.97 -3.52
N PHE A 267 11.48 -4.00 -3.38
CA PHE A 267 11.83 -2.59 -3.42
C PHE A 267 12.70 -2.19 -2.23
N ILE A 268 12.31 -2.57 -1.02
CA ILE A 268 13.08 -2.25 0.19
C ILE A 268 14.38 -3.06 0.21
N GLY A 269 14.36 -4.32 -0.23
CA GLY A 269 15.57 -5.12 -0.41
C GLY A 269 16.57 -4.47 -1.37
N LEU A 270 16.08 -3.99 -2.51
CA LEU A 270 16.88 -3.25 -3.47
C LEU A 270 17.40 -1.94 -2.88
N LYS A 271 16.55 -1.19 -2.17
CA LYS A 271 16.93 0.07 -1.51
C LYS A 271 18.05 -0.15 -0.48
N ASP A 272 17.93 -1.17 0.37
CA ASP A 272 18.93 -1.49 1.40
C ASP A 272 20.27 -1.93 0.78
N ILE A 273 20.24 -2.71 -0.30
CA ILE A 273 21.46 -3.13 -1.01
C ILE A 273 22.07 -1.95 -1.78
N ALA A 274 21.26 -1.22 -2.56
CA ALA A 274 21.72 -0.12 -3.39
C ALA A 274 22.30 1.02 -2.55
N SER A 275 21.70 1.33 -1.41
CA SER A 275 22.19 2.36 -0.48
C SER A 275 23.56 2.04 0.11
N ARG A 276 24.04 0.80 0.04
CA ARG A 276 25.40 0.42 0.47
C ARG A 276 26.47 0.72 -0.57
N PHE A 277 26.09 0.77 -1.86
CA PHE A 277 27.02 0.95 -2.98
C PHE A 277 26.95 2.34 -3.61
N ILE A 278 25.77 2.96 -3.64
CA ILE A 278 25.53 4.22 -4.35
C ILE A 278 24.82 5.21 -3.42
N SER A 279 25.39 6.41 -3.26
CA SER A 279 24.79 7.47 -2.43
C SER A 279 23.45 7.98 -2.97
N HIS A 280 23.26 8.00 -4.30
CA HIS A 280 22.03 8.43 -4.97
C HIS A 280 21.21 7.24 -5.48
N TRP A 281 20.80 6.35 -4.57
CA TRP A 281 20.02 5.15 -4.87
C TRP A 281 18.66 5.46 -5.53
N GLU A 282 18.14 6.68 -5.39
CA GLU A 282 16.91 7.15 -6.06
C GLU A 282 16.98 7.01 -7.60
N VAL A 283 18.17 7.21 -8.20
CA VAL A 283 18.36 7.06 -9.66
C VAL A 283 18.16 5.62 -10.11
N LEU A 284 18.66 4.65 -9.33
CA LEU A 284 18.48 3.23 -9.59
C LEU A 284 17.01 2.83 -9.51
N VAL A 285 16.28 3.40 -8.55
CA VAL A 285 14.84 3.19 -8.42
C VAL A 285 14.09 3.73 -9.64
N GLY A 286 14.42 4.92 -10.11
CA GLY A 286 13.82 5.50 -11.32
C GLY A 286 14.11 4.65 -12.57
N LEU A 287 15.33 4.16 -12.72
CA LEU A 287 15.71 3.27 -13.83
C LEU A 287 14.96 1.93 -13.77
N LEU A 288 14.88 1.32 -12.59
CA LEU A 288 14.14 0.08 -12.35
C LEU A 288 12.66 0.25 -12.68
N LEU A 289 12.07 1.38 -12.28
CA LEU A 289 10.70 1.75 -12.64
C LEU A 289 10.50 1.79 -14.16
N ILE A 290 11.41 2.42 -14.91
CA ILE A 290 11.35 2.47 -16.37
C ILE A 290 11.41 1.05 -16.95
N ILE A 291 12.34 0.20 -16.47
CA ILE A 291 12.48 -1.18 -16.93
C ILE A 291 11.19 -1.97 -16.68
N VAL A 292 10.59 -1.84 -15.50
CA VAL A 292 9.37 -2.56 -15.12
C VAL A 292 8.17 -2.07 -15.94
N MET A 293 8.06 -0.76 -16.18
CA MET A 293 7.01 -0.20 -17.02
C MET A 293 7.14 -0.66 -18.47
N LEU A 294 8.37 -0.77 -18.99
CA LEU A 294 8.64 -1.29 -20.34
C LEU A 294 8.41 -2.81 -20.43
N ALA A 295 8.65 -3.56 -19.35
CA ALA A 295 8.44 -5.00 -19.27
C ALA A 295 6.95 -5.42 -19.26
N GLY A 296 6.02 -4.47 -19.11
CA GLY A 296 4.59 -4.65 -19.36
C GLY A 296 3.69 -4.64 -18.12
N GLU A 297 2.39 -4.51 -18.38
CA GLU A 297 1.34 -4.15 -17.40
C GLU A 297 1.07 -5.20 -16.29
N LYS A 298 1.61 -6.41 -16.40
CA LYS A 298 1.31 -7.51 -15.47
C LYS A 298 2.17 -7.51 -14.21
N GLY A 299 3.30 -6.79 -14.19
CA GLY A 299 4.26 -6.81 -13.09
C GLY A 299 4.79 -8.22 -12.78
N ILE A 300 5.51 -8.39 -11.65
CA ILE A 300 6.15 -9.68 -11.32
C ILE A 300 5.11 -10.75 -10.99
N VAL A 301 4.12 -10.42 -10.15
CA VAL A 301 3.10 -11.40 -9.74
C VAL A 301 2.18 -11.78 -10.90
N GLY A 302 1.75 -10.83 -11.73
CA GLY A 302 0.89 -11.13 -12.89
C GLY A 302 1.63 -11.86 -14.02
N THR A 303 2.94 -11.67 -14.17
CA THR A 303 3.75 -12.44 -15.13
C THR A 303 3.94 -13.88 -14.67
N LEU A 304 4.18 -14.09 -13.37
CA LEU A 304 4.22 -15.43 -12.78
C LEU A 304 2.87 -16.14 -12.93
N GLU A 305 1.75 -15.47 -12.63
CA GLU A 305 0.40 -16.02 -12.83
C GLU A 305 0.18 -16.47 -14.30
N GLY A 306 0.56 -15.65 -15.28
CA GLY A 306 0.44 -16.00 -16.70
C GLY A 306 1.33 -17.16 -17.15
N TYR A 307 2.52 -17.33 -16.56
CA TYR A 307 3.43 -18.43 -16.88
C TYR A 307 2.94 -19.77 -16.30
N PHE A 308 2.42 -19.76 -15.07
CA PHE A 308 1.84 -20.93 -14.44
C PHE A 308 0.54 -21.40 -15.11
N GLU A 309 -0.27 -20.48 -15.65
CA GLU A 309 -1.44 -20.84 -16.46
C GLU A 309 -1.05 -21.51 -17.78
N LYS A 310 0.00 -21.02 -18.46
CA LYS A 310 0.51 -21.62 -19.71
C LYS A 310 1.10 -23.02 -19.51
N MET A 311 1.88 -23.25 -18.45
CA MET A 311 2.41 -24.59 -18.15
C MET A 311 1.31 -25.61 -17.83
N LYS A 312 0.22 -25.16 -17.19
CA LYS A 312 -0.91 -26.03 -16.86
C LYS A 312 -1.78 -26.38 -18.07
N ALA A 313 -1.97 -25.44 -18.99
CA ALA A 313 -2.64 -25.70 -20.25
C ALA A 313 -1.90 -26.78 -21.07
N ASN A 314 -0.56 -26.75 -21.05
CA ASN A 314 0.29 -27.78 -21.67
C ASN A 314 0.30 -29.14 -20.94
N SER A 315 0.00 -29.18 -19.64
CA SER A 315 -0.10 -30.43 -18.86
C SER A 315 -1.49 -31.10 -18.99
N SER A 316 -2.56 -30.32 -19.20
CA SER A 316 -3.90 -30.85 -19.48
C SER A 316 -4.06 -31.38 -20.91
N SER A 317 -3.34 -30.81 -21.88
CA SER A 317 -3.33 -31.32 -23.26
C SER A 317 -2.60 -32.67 -23.38
N SER A 318 -1.54 -32.87 -22.59
CA SER A 318 -0.78 -34.14 -22.55
C SER A 318 -1.55 -35.28 -21.87
N THR A 319 -2.42 -34.98 -20.89
CA THR A 319 -3.30 -36.01 -20.27
C THR A 319 -4.47 -36.44 -21.19
N THR A 320 -4.93 -35.54 -22.07
CA THR A 320 -6.00 -35.84 -23.05
C THR A 320 -5.47 -36.61 -24.27
N ALA A 321 -4.17 -36.46 -24.60
CA ALA A 321 -3.53 -37.26 -25.64
C ALA A 321 -3.32 -38.73 -25.21
N LEU A 322 -2.89 -38.96 -23.96
CA LEU A 322 -2.65 -40.32 -23.43
C LEU A 322 -3.93 -41.14 -23.22
N THR A 323 -5.10 -40.49 -23.07
CA THR A 323 -6.39 -41.19 -22.97
C THR A 323 -7.01 -41.53 -24.32
N LYS A 324 -6.52 -40.95 -25.43
CA LYS A 324 -6.91 -41.34 -26.79
C LYS A 324 -6.06 -42.47 -27.37
N GLU A 325 -4.83 -42.65 -26.89
CA GLU A 325 -3.93 -43.73 -27.36
C GLU A 325 -3.99 -45.00 -26.51
N GLY A 326 -4.55 -44.95 -25.29
CA GLY A 326 -4.73 -46.12 -24.42
C GLY A 326 -6.11 -46.80 -24.48
N GLY A 327 -6.88 -46.55 -25.55
CA GLY A 327 -8.19 -47.14 -25.79
C GLY A 327 -8.13 -48.34 -26.73
N LEU A 328 -7.46 -49.41 -26.29
CA LEU A 328 -7.64 -50.81 -26.72
C LEU A 328 -7.42 -51.71 -25.51
#